data_AF-A0A413BDP2-F1
#
_entry.id   AF-A0A413BDP2-F1
#
_cell.length_a   1.000
_cell.length_b   1.000
_cell.length_c   1.000
_cell.angle_alpha   90.00
_cell.angle_beta   90.00
_cell.angle_gamma   90.00
#
_symmetry.space_group_name_H-M   'P 1'
#
loop_
_entity.id
_entity.type
_entity.pdbx_description
1 polymer ?
#
loop_
_entity_poly.entity_id
_entity_poly.type
_entity_poly.pdbx_seq_one_letter_code
_entity_poly.pdbx_strand_id
1 'polypeptide(L)'
;MQMLNSATSRYFKARMGQYLYTGDVQYFLAHEVRNYYPNPYGEKFNPAKLAVSDSFTGRVACDGNYNLVLDGEFGEDFSQIAYWRYNIPVFEGQCIDMYLEYEKTGDVEIKLRLFQFYYGSIGDIKQVWEFDEEQLQDVFRIDNESDQGPVFVSILARGTGSLNIISLHDRHSRRGHGFFLPGGERLVSSKGEEVFVYFEKGDMKPPLAVYFSGYRTQEGFEGYYMMRGFGCPFILVTDPRSEGGAFYLGDSEFEQMITDYVTDKLDELGLTKDELVLSGASMGPSVRSTMAQSFHHMHCFLQSHLPTWEM
;
A
#
# COMPACT_ATOMS: atom_id res chain seq x y z
N MET A 1 2.62 -26.51 -19.12
CA MET A 1 3.16 -26.77 -20.47
C MET A 1 4.54 -26.12 -20.56
N GLN A 2 5.62 -26.92 -20.53
CA GLN A 2 7.00 -26.40 -20.54
C GLN A 2 7.30 -25.72 -21.88
N MET A 3 7.27 -24.38 -21.93
CA MET A 3 7.81 -23.61 -23.06
C MET A 3 9.34 -23.51 -22.93
N LEU A 4 10.03 -24.60 -23.27
CA LEU A 4 11.49 -24.65 -23.38
C LEU A 4 11.94 -23.90 -24.65
N ASN A 5 12.62 -22.76 -24.45
CA ASN A 5 13.59 -22.14 -25.35
C ASN A 5 13.13 -21.51 -26.69
N SER A 6 11.86 -21.17 -26.86
CA SER A 6 11.39 -20.38 -28.02
C SER A 6 11.69 -18.88 -27.87
N ALA A 7 11.74 -18.14 -28.99
CA ALA A 7 11.82 -16.67 -28.99
C ALA A 7 10.66 -16.05 -28.20
N THR A 8 9.47 -16.65 -28.27
CA THR A 8 8.29 -16.28 -27.49
C THR A 8 8.52 -16.45 -25.99
N SER A 9 9.12 -17.56 -25.55
CA SER A 9 9.44 -17.78 -24.13
C SER A 9 10.44 -16.75 -23.60
N ARG A 10 11.46 -16.40 -24.40
CA ARG A 10 12.41 -15.33 -24.06
C ARG A 10 11.73 -13.96 -23.96
N TYR A 11 10.90 -13.61 -24.94
CA TYR A 11 10.16 -12.34 -24.92
C TYR A 11 9.21 -12.25 -23.73
N PHE A 12 8.46 -13.33 -23.46
CA PHE A 12 7.54 -13.41 -22.32
C PHE A 12 8.27 -13.19 -20.99
N LYS A 13 9.43 -13.84 -20.79
CA LYS A 13 10.26 -13.63 -19.59
C LYS A 13 10.84 -12.22 -19.50
N ALA A 14 11.30 -11.66 -20.61
CA ALA A 14 11.86 -10.30 -20.66
C ALA A 14 10.82 -9.23 -20.33
N ARG A 15 9.54 -9.47 -20.67
CA ARG A 15 8.42 -8.57 -20.38
C ARG A 15 7.72 -8.87 -19.05
N MET A 16 8.31 -9.74 -18.21
CA MET A 16 7.68 -10.20 -16.95
C MET A 16 6.24 -10.68 -17.15
N GLY A 17 6.01 -11.41 -18.25
CA GLY A 17 4.69 -11.87 -18.64
C GLY A 17 4.05 -12.76 -17.57
N GLN A 18 2.74 -12.65 -17.43
CA GLN A 18 1.91 -13.52 -16.59
C GLN A 18 0.90 -14.26 -17.46
N TYR A 19 0.65 -15.53 -17.13
CA TYR A 19 -0.41 -16.30 -17.77
C TYR A 19 -1.71 -16.08 -17.00
N LEU A 20 -2.67 -15.42 -17.64
CA LEU A 20 -3.93 -15.02 -17.01
C LEU A 20 -5.13 -15.84 -17.47
N TYR A 21 -4.97 -16.66 -18.51
CA TYR A 21 -6.08 -17.40 -19.12
C TYR A 21 -6.39 -18.71 -18.38
N THR A 22 -7.60 -18.82 -17.84
CA THR A 22 -8.08 -19.99 -17.07
C THR A 22 -8.95 -20.95 -17.88
N GLY A 23 -9.16 -20.71 -19.18
CA GLY A 23 -9.92 -21.62 -20.06
C GLY A 23 -11.26 -21.07 -20.57
N ASP A 24 -11.73 -19.95 -20.01
CA ASP A 24 -12.95 -19.26 -20.46
C ASP A 24 -12.66 -17.80 -20.78
N VAL A 25 -12.72 -17.46 -22.08
CA VAL A 25 -12.47 -16.09 -22.58
C VAL A 25 -13.54 -15.12 -22.10
N GLN A 26 -14.81 -15.56 -22.05
CA GLN A 26 -15.90 -14.68 -21.63
C GLN A 26 -15.78 -14.36 -20.15
N TYR A 27 -15.44 -15.36 -19.33
CA TYR A 27 -15.15 -15.14 -17.93
C TYR A 27 -14.00 -14.14 -17.73
N PHE A 28 -12.89 -14.31 -18.47
CA PHE A 28 -11.74 -13.40 -18.40
C PHE A 28 -12.13 -11.96 -18.77
N LEU A 29 -12.86 -11.77 -19.87
CA LEU A 29 -13.30 -10.44 -20.30
C LEU A 29 -14.24 -9.78 -19.28
N ALA A 30 -15.11 -10.56 -18.65
CA ALA A 30 -16.09 -10.05 -17.69
C ALA A 30 -15.50 -9.74 -16.30
N HIS A 31 -14.51 -10.53 -15.83
CA HIS A 31 -14.08 -10.46 -14.42
C HIS A 31 -12.61 -10.04 -14.23
N GLU A 32 -11.72 -10.34 -15.18
CA GLU A 32 -10.27 -10.11 -15.03
C GLU A 32 -9.81 -8.80 -15.66
N VAL A 33 -10.31 -8.47 -16.86
CA VAL A 33 -9.87 -7.26 -17.60
C VAL A 33 -10.09 -5.98 -16.79
N ARG A 34 -11.17 -5.92 -16.01
CA ARG A 34 -11.48 -4.76 -15.13
C ARG A 34 -10.39 -4.45 -14.11
N ASN A 35 -9.51 -5.40 -13.77
CA ASN A 35 -8.44 -5.21 -12.79
C ASN A 35 -7.22 -4.47 -13.38
N TYR A 36 -7.17 -4.24 -14.69
CA TYR A 36 -6.06 -3.59 -15.39
C TYR A 36 -6.37 -2.13 -15.79
N TYR A 37 -6.97 -1.37 -14.88
CA TYR A 37 -7.22 0.07 -15.08
C TYR A 37 -5.93 0.91 -14.99
N PRO A 38 -5.84 2.05 -15.70
CA PRO A 38 -4.60 2.82 -15.80
C PRO A 38 -4.30 3.69 -14.57
N ASN A 39 -5.33 4.15 -13.85
CA ASN A 39 -5.17 5.15 -12.78
C ASN A 39 -5.25 4.47 -11.41
N PRO A 40 -4.11 4.24 -10.72
CA PRO A 40 -4.12 3.82 -9.33
C PRO A 40 -4.69 4.91 -8.42
N TYR A 41 -5.25 4.48 -7.30
CA TYR A 41 -5.62 5.35 -6.20
C TYR A 41 -5.47 4.58 -4.89
N GLY A 42 -5.03 5.30 -3.87
CA GLY A 42 -5.13 4.89 -2.49
C GLY A 42 -4.96 6.11 -1.61
N GLU A 43 -5.50 6.03 -0.41
CA GLU A 43 -5.38 7.05 0.60
C GLU A 43 -5.47 6.45 1.99
N LYS A 44 -5.23 7.29 2.99
CA LYS A 44 -5.56 6.99 4.37
C LYS A 44 -6.85 7.69 4.70
N PHE A 45 -7.77 6.96 5.33
CA PHE A 45 -8.98 7.56 5.82
C PHE A 45 -8.60 8.60 6.89
N ASN A 46 -8.84 9.87 6.55
CA ASN A 46 -8.41 11.04 7.29
C ASN A 46 -8.46 10.83 8.83
N PRO A 47 -7.30 10.77 9.51
CA PRO A 47 -7.22 10.53 10.95
C PRO A 47 -8.02 11.53 11.78
N ALA A 48 -8.14 12.79 11.33
CA ALA A 48 -8.95 13.81 12.01
C ALA A 48 -10.47 13.52 11.97
N LYS A 49 -10.89 12.48 11.24
CA LYS A 49 -12.28 12.02 11.15
C LYS A 49 -12.56 10.78 11.98
N LEU A 50 -11.54 10.15 12.54
CA LEU A 50 -11.70 9.13 13.58
C LEU A 50 -12.29 9.79 14.83
N ALA A 51 -13.34 9.19 15.36
CA ALA A 51 -14.04 9.64 16.56
C ALA A 51 -14.19 8.46 17.53
N VAL A 52 -14.14 8.78 18.82
CA VAL A 52 -14.40 7.81 19.89
C VAL A 52 -15.91 7.73 20.12
N SER A 53 -16.41 6.52 20.37
CA SER A 53 -17.80 6.30 20.73
C SER A 53 -18.11 6.89 22.10
N ASP A 54 -19.32 7.46 22.28
CA ASP A 54 -19.80 7.97 23.57
C ASP A 54 -19.92 6.87 24.63
N SER A 55 -19.91 5.59 24.23
CA SER A 55 -19.90 4.45 25.14
C SER A 55 -18.53 4.18 25.79
N PHE A 56 -17.43 4.71 25.24
CA PHE A 56 -16.10 4.49 25.80
C PHE A 56 -15.80 5.50 26.91
N THR A 57 -15.58 5.00 28.13
CA THR A 57 -15.32 5.83 29.31
C THR A 57 -13.86 5.81 29.78
N GLY A 58 -12.99 5.15 29.02
CA GLY A 58 -11.56 5.07 29.31
C GLY A 58 -10.81 6.36 28.99
N ARG A 59 -9.49 6.29 29.11
CA ARG A 59 -8.60 7.40 28.74
C ARG A 59 -8.45 7.45 27.22
N VAL A 60 -8.52 8.67 26.69
CA VAL A 60 -8.26 8.97 25.28
C VAL A 60 -7.02 9.85 25.18
N ALA A 61 -6.09 9.52 24.30
CA ALA A 61 -4.91 10.32 23.98
C ALA A 61 -4.59 10.26 22.48
N CYS A 62 -3.78 11.20 21.99
CA CYS A 62 -3.30 11.23 20.61
C CYS A 62 -1.83 11.67 20.60
N ASP A 63 -0.98 11.00 19.82
CA ASP A 63 0.39 11.43 19.54
C ASP A 63 0.41 12.29 18.27
N GLY A 64 0.06 13.57 18.42
CA GLY A 64 -0.08 14.49 17.30
C GLY A 64 -1.19 14.05 16.34
N ASN A 65 -0.87 13.94 15.04
CA ASN A 65 -1.79 13.44 14.00
C ASN A 65 -1.47 12.00 13.57
N TYR A 66 -0.71 11.27 14.39
CA TYR A 66 -0.22 9.92 14.07
C TYR A 66 -1.23 8.84 14.46
N ASN A 67 -1.80 8.91 15.66
CA ASN A 67 -2.64 7.86 16.21
C ASN A 67 -3.73 8.36 17.19
N LEU A 68 -4.60 7.43 17.58
CA LEU A 68 -5.55 7.52 18.67
C LEU A 68 -5.31 6.38 19.66
N VAL A 69 -4.99 6.70 20.91
CA VAL A 69 -4.77 5.74 21.98
C VAL A 69 -5.98 5.71 22.91
N LEU A 70 -6.52 4.51 23.12
CA LEU A 70 -7.64 4.22 24.01
C LEU A 70 -7.16 3.27 25.10
N ASP A 71 -7.15 3.71 26.36
CA ASP A 71 -6.75 2.89 27.50
C ASP A 71 -7.94 2.70 28.47
N GLY A 72 -8.27 1.46 28.79
CA GLY A 72 -9.30 1.15 29.79
C GLY A 72 -10.05 -0.16 29.53
N GLU A 73 -11.29 -0.20 30.02
CA GLU A 73 -12.22 -1.30 29.83
C GLU A 73 -13.08 -1.05 28.58
N PHE A 74 -13.10 -2.02 27.66
CA PHE A 74 -13.91 -1.99 26.43
C PHE A 74 -15.21 -2.81 26.55
N GLY A 75 -15.43 -3.46 27.70
CA GLY A 75 -16.60 -4.29 28.01
C GLY A 75 -16.39 -5.79 27.77
N GLU A 76 -17.35 -6.61 28.20
CA GLU A 76 -17.30 -8.07 28.00
C GLU A 76 -17.69 -8.49 26.57
N ASP A 77 -18.61 -7.73 25.96
CA ASP A 77 -19.10 -7.95 24.60
C ASP A 77 -18.51 -6.91 23.63
N PHE A 78 -18.38 -7.30 22.36
CA PHE A 78 -17.97 -6.36 21.31
C PHE A 78 -18.96 -5.20 21.19
N SER A 79 -18.46 -3.98 21.41
CA SER A 79 -19.21 -2.74 21.24
C SER A 79 -18.41 -1.76 20.37
N GLN A 80 -19.08 -0.80 19.71
CA GLN A 80 -18.37 0.23 18.95
C GLN A 80 -17.56 1.11 19.89
N ILE A 81 -16.25 1.22 19.63
CA ILE A 81 -15.34 2.03 20.45
C ILE A 81 -14.81 3.25 19.70
N ALA A 82 -14.73 3.15 18.37
CA ALA A 82 -14.30 4.22 17.50
C ALA A 82 -14.88 4.01 16.09
N TYR A 83 -15.01 5.09 15.34
CA TYR A 83 -15.53 5.06 13.98
C TYR A 83 -15.05 6.28 13.19
N TRP A 84 -15.04 6.18 11.87
CA TRP A 84 -14.79 7.34 11.02
C TRP A 84 -16.10 8.07 10.72
N ARG A 85 -16.13 9.38 10.96
CA ARG A 85 -17.34 10.22 10.83
C ARG A 85 -17.84 10.39 9.39
N TYR A 86 -17.02 10.06 8.40
CA TYR A 86 -17.39 10.13 6.99
C TYR A 86 -17.47 8.75 6.38
N ASN A 87 -17.83 8.68 5.10
CA ASN A 87 -17.93 7.45 4.36
C ASN A 87 -16.87 7.40 3.25
N ILE A 88 -16.42 6.18 2.96
CA ILE A 88 -15.61 5.89 1.77
C ILE A 88 -16.55 5.76 0.57
N PRO A 89 -16.34 6.51 -0.52
CA PRO A 89 -17.12 6.32 -1.74
C PRO A 89 -16.70 5.02 -2.42
N VAL A 90 -17.65 4.10 -2.62
CA VAL A 90 -17.40 2.84 -3.35
C VAL A 90 -18.31 2.77 -4.57
N PHE A 91 -17.68 2.70 -5.75
CA PHE A 91 -18.35 2.67 -7.05
C PHE A 91 -18.79 1.25 -7.45
N GLU A 92 -19.67 1.16 -8.45
CA GLU A 92 -20.12 -0.12 -9.00
C GLU A 92 -18.94 -0.94 -9.54
N GLY A 93 -18.86 -2.21 -9.15
CA GLY A 93 -17.81 -3.14 -9.57
C GLY A 93 -16.43 -2.86 -8.96
N GLN A 94 -16.31 -1.88 -8.07
CA GLN A 94 -15.05 -1.50 -7.44
C GLN A 94 -14.72 -2.43 -6.28
N CYS A 95 -13.46 -2.89 -6.24
CA CYS A 95 -12.91 -3.58 -5.08
C CYS A 95 -11.92 -2.64 -4.38
N ILE A 96 -11.96 -2.61 -3.06
CA ILE A 96 -11.06 -1.83 -2.22
C ILE A 96 -10.22 -2.80 -1.37
N ASP A 97 -8.90 -2.66 -1.46
CA ASP A 97 -7.96 -3.26 -0.53
C ASP A 97 -7.86 -2.31 0.67
N MET A 98 -8.13 -2.82 1.87
CA MET A 98 -8.05 -2.06 3.11
C MET A 98 -7.03 -2.65 4.06
N TYR A 99 -6.40 -1.78 4.84
CA TYR A 99 -5.41 -2.16 5.83
C TYR A 99 -5.54 -1.28 7.07
N LEU A 100 -5.68 -1.89 8.24
CA LEU A 100 -5.76 -1.19 9.52
C LEU A 100 -4.41 -1.29 10.22
N GLU A 101 -3.74 -0.16 10.39
CA GLU A 101 -2.58 -0.05 11.26
C GLU A 101 -3.06 0.11 12.71
N TYR A 102 -2.74 -0.84 13.58
CA TYR A 102 -3.07 -0.77 15.00
C TYR A 102 -2.07 -1.56 15.85
N GLU A 103 -1.98 -1.19 17.13
CA GLU A 103 -1.29 -1.95 18.16
C GLU A 103 -2.21 -2.13 19.36
N LYS A 104 -2.00 -3.19 20.14
CA LYS A 104 -2.78 -3.44 21.35
C LYS A 104 -1.97 -4.11 22.44
N THR A 105 -2.40 -3.92 23.68
CA THR A 105 -1.87 -4.61 24.86
C THR A 105 -3.01 -5.05 25.78
N GLY A 106 -2.75 -6.02 26.65
CA GLY A 106 -3.78 -6.61 27.51
C GLY A 106 -4.56 -7.72 26.79
N ASP A 107 -5.81 -7.92 27.17
CA ASP A 107 -6.73 -8.90 26.59
C ASP A 107 -7.74 -8.26 25.62
N VAL A 108 -7.41 -7.06 25.10
CA VAL A 108 -8.23 -6.36 24.11
C VAL A 108 -8.40 -7.21 22.88
N GLU A 109 -9.64 -7.36 22.42
CA GLU A 109 -9.98 -7.94 21.12
C GLU A 109 -10.71 -6.91 20.26
N ILE A 110 -10.43 -6.86 18.96
CA ILE A 110 -11.06 -5.94 18.02
C ILE A 110 -11.76 -6.64 16.84
N LYS A 111 -12.74 -5.95 16.26
CA LYS A 111 -13.35 -6.27 14.97
C LYS A 111 -13.52 -4.99 14.17
N LEU A 112 -13.44 -5.11 12.86
CA LEU A 112 -13.82 -4.02 11.96
C LEU A 112 -15.15 -4.36 11.30
N ARG A 113 -16.14 -3.47 11.45
CA ARG A 113 -17.45 -3.62 10.83
C ARG A 113 -17.71 -2.48 9.87
N LEU A 114 -18.06 -2.82 8.64
CA LEU A 114 -18.31 -1.88 7.56
C LEU A 114 -19.74 -1.99 7.08
N PHE A 115 -20.38 -0.84 6.89
CA PHE A 115 -21.76 -0.74 6.45
C PHE A 115 -21.81 -0.01 5.11
N GLN A 116 -22.20 -0.71 4.06
CA GLN A 116 -22.54 -0.07 2.79
C GLN A 116 -24.00 0.37 2.82
N PHE A 117 -24.25 1.63 2.45
CA PHE A 117 -25.61 2.15 2.30
C PHE A 117 -26.00 2.23 0.83
N TYR A 118 -27.30 2.19 0.55
CA TYR A 118 -27.80 2.55 -0.77
C TYR A 118 -27.47 4.02 -1.09
N TYR A 119 -27.02 4.28 -2.31
CA TYR A 119 -26.73 5.65 -2.74
C TYR A 119 -27.96 6.55 -2.62
N GLY A 120 -27.80 7.68 -1.92
CA GLY A 120 -28.88 8.63 -1.66
C GLY A 120 -29.87 8.22 -0.56
N SER A 121 -29.72 7.04 0.06
CA SER A 121 -30.51 6.68 1.25
C SER A 121 -30.04 7.44 2.49
N ILE A 122 -30.97 7.65 3.42
CA ILE A 122 -30.73 8.27 4.72
C ILE A 122 -30.14 7.25 5.72
N GLY A 123 -30.37 5.94 5.51
CA GLY A 123 -29.89 4.92 6.44
C GLY A 123 -30.15 3.46 6.05
N ASP A 124 -30.65 3.20 4.85
CA ASP A 124 -30.89 1.82 4.40
C ASP A 124 -29.55 1.12 4.12
N ILE A 125 -29.28 0.09 4.90
CA ILE A 125 -28.07 -0.72 4.77
C ILE A 125 -28.26 -1.71 3.62
N LYS A 126 -27.31 -1.67 2.70
CA LYS A 126 -27.24 -2.56 1.55
C LYS A 126 -26.46 -3.83 1.88
N GLN A 127 -25.31 -3.67 2.54
CA GLN A 127 -24.41 -4.77 2.87
C GLN A 127 -23.61 -4.45 4.14
N VAL A 128 -23.27 -5.49 4.88
CA VAL A 128 -22.38 -5.39 6.05
C VAL A 128 -21.22 -6.35 5.86
N TRP A 129 -20.00 -5.87 6.04
CA TRP A 129 -18.82 -6.71 6.20
C TRP A 129 -18.36 -6.66 7.66
N GLU A 130 -17.89 -7.78 8.16
CA GLU A 130 -17.25 -7.88 9.47
C GLU A 130 -15.96 -8.67 9.33
N PHE A 131 -14.88 -8.11 9.89
CA PHE A 131 -13.54 -8.67 9.87
C PHE A 131 -13.06 -8.85 11.30
N ASP A 132 -12.61 -10.06 11.63
CA ASP A 132 -12.00 -10.37 12.92
C ASP A 132 -10.50 -10.05 12.94
N GLU A 133 -9.86 -10.21 14.11
CA GLU A 133 -8.45 -9.87 14.26
C GLU A 133 -7.51 -10.68 13.36
N GLU A 134 -7.85 -11.92 13.04
CA GLU A 134 -7.03 -12.76 12.16
C GLU A 134 -7.02 -12.16 10.75
N GLN A 135 -8.18 -11.72 10.27
CA GLN A 135 -8.32 -11.05 8.98
C GLN A 135 -7.68 -9.65 8.96
N LEU A 136 -7.63 -8.96 10.11
CA LEU A 136 -7.02 -7.63 10.24
C LEU A 136 -5.49 -7.67 10.33
N GLN A 137 -4.86 -8.84 10.41
CA GLN A 137 -3.39 -8.96 10.39
C GLN A 137 -2.79 -8.60 9.01
N ASP A 138 -3.59 -8.64 7.95
CA ASP A 138 -3.15 -8.35 6.59
C ASP A 138 -4.20 -7.52 5.83
N VAL A 139 -3.89 -7.18 4.58
CA VAL A 139 -4.81 -6.50 3.67
C VAL A 139 -6.05 -7.36 3.45
N PHE A 140 -7.21 -6.80 3.78
CA PHE A 140 -8.51 -7.41 3.53
C PHE A 140 -9.27 -6.64 2.44
N ARG A 141 -10.29 -7.26 1.85
CA ARG A 141 -10.98 -6.71 0.67
C ARG A 141 -12.47 -6.53 0.92
N ILE A 142 -12.98 -5.39 0.46
CA ILE A 142 -14.40 -5.23 0.18
C ILE A 142 -14.59 -5.16 -1.33
N ASP A 143 -15.40 -6.08 -1.87
CA ASP A 143 -15.70 -6.14 -3.29
C ASP A 143 -17.15 -5.74 -3.52
N ASN A 144 -17.37 -4.58 -4.15
CA ASN A 144 -18.71 -4.10 -4.46
C ASN A 144 -19.17 -4.66 -5.80
N GLU A 145 -19.86 -5.79 -5.77
CA GLU A 145 -20.43 -6.43 -6.96
C GLU A 145 -21.79 -5.85 -7.40
N SER A 146 -22.15 -4.69 -6.87
CA SER A 146 -23.48 -4.10 -7.03
C SER A 146 -23.39 -2.58 -7.20
N ASP A 147 -24.53 -1.90 -7.31
CA ASP A 147 -24.56 -0.44 -7.48
C ASP A 147 -23.68 0.33 -6.49
N GLN A 148 -23.23 1.51 -6.87
CA GLN A 148 -22.44 2.38 -6.00
C GLN A 148 -23.13 2.67 -4.65
N GLY A 149 -22.33 2.89 -3.61
CA GLY A 149 -22.83 3.20 -2.27
C GLY A 149 -21.72 3.61 -1.31
N PRO A 150 -21.96 4.59 -0.42
CA PRO A 150 -20.98 4.98 0.58
C PRO A 150 -20.81 3.88 1.64
N VAL A 151 -19.58 3.73 2.14
CA VAL A 151 -19.22 2.76 3.18
C VAL A 151 -18.80 3.47 4.47
N PHE A 152 -19.51 3.19 5.57
CA PHE A 152 -19.16 3.63 6.92
C PHE A 152 -18.31 2.56 7.61
N VAL A 153 -17.30 2.99 8.37
CA VAL A 153 -16.35 2.09 9.04
C VAL A 153 -16.40 2.27 10.56
N SER A 154 -16.54 1.17 11.27
CA SER A 154 -16.61 1.10 12.73
C SER A 154 -15.61 0.08 13.27
N ILE A 155 -14.89 0.45 14.33
CA ILE A 155 -14.09 -0.46 15.13
C ILE A 155 -14.91 -0.86 16.35
N LEU A 156 -15.05 -2.16 16.55
CA LEU A 156 -15.62 -2.75 17.74
C LEU A 156 -14.49 -3.32 18.60
N ALA A 157 -14.59 -3.20 19.91
CA ALA A 157 -13.65 -3.85 20.81
C ALA A 157 -14.34 -4.41 22.07
N ARG A 158 -13.63 -5.29 22.76
CA ARG A 158 -13.95 -5.84 24.09
C ARG A 158 -12.65 -6.11 24.86
N GLY A 159 -12.75 -6.46 26.14
CA GLY A 159 -11.61 -6.74 27.01
C GLY A 159 -11.09 -5.48 27.72
N THR A 160 -9.86 -5.53 28.21
CA THR A 160 -9.22 -4.48 29.01
C THR A 160 -7.76 -4.32 28.60
N GLY A 161 -7.34 -3.07 28.40
CA GLY A 161 -5.96 -2.77 28.07
C GLY A 161 -5.82 -1.48 27.28
N SER A 162 -4.92 -1.50 26.30
CA SER A 162 -4.65 -0.36 25.43
C SER A 162 -4.88 -0.75 23.98
N LEU A 163 -5.56 0.11 23.23
CA LEU A 163 -5.73 0.03 21.78
C LEU A 163 -5.20 1.32 21.14
N ASN A 164 -4.17 1.18 20.33
CA ASN A 164 -3.55 2.24 19.56
C ASN A 164 -3.99 2.12 18.09
N ILE A 165 -4.91 2.98 17.65
CA ILE A 165 -5.40 3.02 16.26
C ILE A 165 -4.55 4.04 15.50
N ILE A 166 -3.76 3.58 14.52
CA ILE A 166 -2.80 4.42 13.80
C ILE A 166 -3.45 4.96 12.52
N SER A 167 -3.87 4.08 11.62
CA SER A 167 -4.39 4.47 10.31
C SER A 167 -5.31 3.40 9.72
N LEU A 168 -6.23 3.82 8.85
CA LEU A 168 -6.96 2.91 7.97
C LEU A 168 -6.68 3.33 6.54
N HIS A 169 -6.07 2.45 5.76
CA HIS A 169 -5.80 2.65 4.35
C HIS A 169 -6.94 2.10 3.52
N ASP A 170 -7.32 2.81 2.46
CA ASP A 170 -8.23 2.34 1.43
C ASP A 170 -7.60 2.55 0.05
N ARG A 171 -7.51 1.46 -0.72
CA ARG A 171 -6.76 1.43 -1.98
C ARG A 171 -7.64 0.76 -3.03
N HIS A 172 -7.65 1.30 -4.24
CA HIS A 172 -8.31 0.62 -5.35
C HIS A 172 -7.59 -0.71 -5.59
N SER A 173 -8.32 -1.81 -5.38
CA SER A 173 -7.79 -3.15 -5.50
C SER A 173 -7.73 -3.60 -6.95
N ARG A 174 -6.64 -4.28 -7.29
CA ARG A 174 -6.53 -5.06 -8.53
C ARG A 174 -6.84 -6.54 -8.30
N ARG A 175 -7.51 -6.89 -7.19
CA ARG A 175 -7.91 -8.27 -6.83
C ARG A 175 -6.75 -9.26 -6.88
N GLY A 176 -5.59 -8.86 -6.39
CA GLY A 176 -4.38 -9.69 -6.35
C GLY A 176 -3.45 -9.54 -7.56
N HIS A 177 -3.79 -8.72 -8.57
CA HIS A 177 -2.90 -8.44 -9.71
C HIS A 177 -1.83 -7.37 -9.44
N GLY A 178 -1.58 -7.05 -8.17
CA GLY A 178 -0.56 -6.10 -7.71
C GLY A 178 -1.13 -4.82 -7.08
N PHE A 179 -0.29 -4.13 -6.33
CA PHE A 179 -0.61 -2.89 -5.63
C PHE A 179 -0.27 -1.67 -6.48
N PHE A 180 -1.25 -0.77 -6.65
CA PHE A 180 -1.20 0.44 -7.51
C PHE A 180 -0.97 0.14 -9.00
N LEU A 181 0.14 -0.49 -9.37
CA LEU A 181 0.45 -0.94 -10.72
C LEU A 181 0.28 -2.46 -10.83
N PRO A 182 -0.05 -3.00 -12.02
CA PRO A 182 -0.03 -4.44 -12.23
C PRO A 182 1.36 -5.02 -11.93
N GLY A 183 1.43 -5.98 -11.02
CA GLY A 183 2.68 -6.55 -10.53
C GLY A 183 3.41 -5.71 -9.47
N GLY A 184 2.81 -4.63 -8.96
CA GLY A 184 3.31 -3.94 -7.77
C GLY A 184 3.23 -4.85 -6.55
N GLU A 185 4.26 -4.81 -5.71
CA GLU A 185 4.44 -5.69 -4.57
C GLU A 185 4.38 -4.89 -3.26
N ARG A 186 3.98 -5.57 -2.19
CA ARG A 186 3.92 -5.03 -0.84
C ARG A 186 4.97 -5.74 0.01
N LEU A 187 5.82 -4.96 0.67
CA LEU A 187 6.70 -5.43 1.73
C LEU A 187 6.14 -4.90 3.05
N VAL A 188 6.15 -5.73 4.10
CA VAL A 188 5.57 -5.40 5.40
C VAL A 188 6.44 -5.94 6.51
N SER A 189 6.77 -5.11 7.50
CA SER A 189 7.56 -5.55 8.66
C SER A 189 6.73 -6.39 9.62
N SER A 190 7.37 -7.03 10.60
CA SER A 190 6.66 -7.73 11.69
C SER A 190 5.76 -6.82 12.53
N LYS A 191 5.96 -5.50 12.47
CA LYS A 191 5.11 -4.48 13.11
C LYS A 191 3.97 -3.98 12.24
N GLY A 192 3.84 -4.48 11.01
CA GLY A 192 2.81 -4.01 10.07
C GLY A 192 3.21 -2.76 9.28
N GLU A 193 4.46 -2.32 9.34
CA GLU A 193 4.90 -1.14 8.58
C GLU A 193 5.07 -1.49 7.10
N GLU A 194 4.28 -0.85 6.24
CA GLU A 194 4.23 -1.13 4.81
C GLU A 194 5.22 -0.28 4.00
N VAL A 195 5.76 -0.87 2.93
CA VAL A 195 6.37 -0.16 1.81
C VAL A 195 6.02 -0.89 0.52
N PHE A 196 5.75 -0.16 -0.55
CA PHE A 196 5.40 -0.75 -1.83
C PHE A 196 6.53 -0.59 -2.83
N VAL A 197 6.75 -1.64 -3.62
CA VAL A 197 7.81 -1.70 -4.63
C VAL A 197 7.25 -2.13 -5.98
N TYR A 198 7.84 -1.63 -7.06
CA TYR A 198 7.50 -2.04 -8.42
C TYR A 198 8.76 -2.17 -9.25
N PHE A 199 9.00 -3.36 -9.80
CA PHE A 199 10.16 -3.66 -10.63
C PHE A 199 9.78 -3.84 -12.11
N GLU A 200 10.48 -3.16 -13.01
CA GLU A 200 10.38 -3.39 -14.46
C GLU A 200 11.78 -3.66 -15.04
N LYS A 201 11.91 -4.75 -15.82
CA LYS A 201 13.20 -5.25 -16.33
C LYS A 201 13.88 -4.36 -17.37
N GLY A 202 13.17 -3.40 -17.96
CA GLY A 202 13.72 -2.55 -19.03
C GLY A 202 14.41 -3.36 -20.14
N ASP A 203 15.62 -2.95 -20.51
CA ASP A 203 16.49 -3.62 -21.47
C ASP A 203 17.45 -4.66 -20.83
N MET A 204 17.35 -4.87 -19.50
CA MET A 204 18.20 -5.76 -18.70
C MET A 204 19.69 -5.40 -18.70
N LYS A 205 20.04 -4.15 -19.00
CA LYS A 205 21.43 -3.66 -18.96
C LYS A 205 21.64 -2.69 -17.79
N PRO A 206 22.88 -2.50 -17.32
CA PRO A 206 23.18 -1.49 -16.33
C PRO A 206 22.69 -0.07 -16.73
N PRO A 207 22.31 0.76 -15.76
CA PRO A 207 22.23 0.48 -14.32
C PRO A 207 20.87 -0.12 -13.91
N LEU A 208 20.81 -0.73 -12.71
CA LEU A 208 19.53 -0.84 -12.00
C LEU A 208 19.23 0.51 -11.35
N ALA A 209 18.17 1.18 -11.80
CA ALA A 209 17.80 2.49 -11.29
C ALA A 209 16.66 2.39 -10.25
N VAL A 210 16.93 2.73 -9.00
CA VAL A 210 15.92 2.79 -7.94
C VAL A 210 15.46 4.24 -7.74
N TYR A 211 14.14 4.43 -7.72
CA TYR A 211 13.51 5.72 -7.52
C TYR A 211 12.59 5.69 -6.30
N PHE A 212 12.94 6.50 -5.29
CA PHE A 212 12.13 6.73 -4.11
C PHE A 212 11.16 7.89 -4.34
N SER A 213 9.87 7.59 -4.26
CA SER A 213 8.79 8.57 -4.32
C SER A 213 8.94 9.65 -3.23
N GLY A 214 8.49 10.86 -3.52
CA GLY A 214 8.44 11.95 -2.55
C GLY A 214 7.24 11.87 -1.61
N TYR A 215 7.08 12.93 -0.81
CA TYR A 215 5.91 13.12 0.05
C TYR A 215 4.62 13.14 -0.78
N ARG A 216 3.61 12.37 -0.38
CA ARG A 216 2.28 12.38 -1.01
C ARG A 216 1.19 11.79 -0.13
N THR A 217 0.06 12.48 -0.02
CA THR A 217 -1.12 11.99 0.71
C THR A 217 -1.92 10.96 -0.09
N GLN A 218 -2.01 11.13 -1.41
CA GLN A 218 -2.54 10.10 -2.30
C GLN A 218 -1.46 9.05 -2.53
N GLU A 219 -1.69 7.83 -2.07
CA GLU A 219 -0.75 6.72 -2.14
C GLU A 219 -0.52 6.23 -3.58
N GLY A 220 0.65 5.65 -3.78
CA GLY A 220 1.07 5.04 -5.03
C GLY A 220 2.42 5.56 -5.53
N PHE A 221 2.92 4.94 -6.60
CA PHE A 221 4.26 5.24 -7.11
C PHE A 221 4.34 6.61 -7.80
N GLU A 222 5.48 7.28 -7.63
CA GLU A 222 5.88 8.45 -8.41
C GLU A 222 6.91 8.05 -9.49
N GLY A 223 7.02 8.85 -10.56
CA GLY A 223 8.12 8.72 -11.51
C GLY A 223 8.01 7.58 -12.53
N TYR A 224 6.91 6.82 -12.57
CA TYR A 224 6.77 5.65 -13.47
C TYR A 224 7.16 5.94 -14.93
N TYR A 225 6.53 6.95 -15.56
CA TYR A 225 6.82 7.26 -16.96
C TYR A 225 8.24 7.83 -17.18
N MET A 226 8.77 8.55 -16.20
CA MET A 226 10.14 9.07 -16.24
C MET A 226 11.14 7.92 -16.23
N MET A 227 11.03 7.03 -15.24
CA MET A 227 11.93 5.88 -15.09
C MET A 227 11.83 4.94 -16.29
N ARG A 228 10.61 4.70 -16.78
CA ARG A 228 10.39 3.91 -18.00
C ARG A 228 11.04 4.53 -19.24
N GLY A 229 11.10 5.86 -19.32
CA GLY A 229 11.72 6.60 -20.41
C GLY A 229 13.24 6.38 -20.53
N PHE A 230 13.92 6.00 -19.44
CA PHE A 230 15.34 5.69 -19.46
C PHE A 230 15.67 4.34 -20.10
N GLY A 231 14.71 3.41 -20.16
CA GLY A 231 14.85 2.11 -20.82
C GLY A 231 15.67 1.06 -20.07
N CYS A 232 16.44 1.44 -19.05
CA CYS A 232 17.15 0.51 -18.17
C CYS A 232 16.17 -0.17 -17.17
N PRO A 233 16.58 -1.25 -16.49
CA PRO A 233 15.83 -1.81 -15.37
C PRO A 233 15.62 -0.78 -14.26
N PHE A 234 14.45 -0.78 -13.65
CA PHE A 234 14.18 0.14 -12.54
C PHE A 234 13.27 -0.43 -11.46
N ILE A 235 13.41 0.11 -10.25
CA ILE A 235 12.53 -0.13 -9.11
C ILE A 235 11.91 1.21 -8.70
N LEU A 236 10.60 1.26 -8.51
CA LEU A 236 9.93 2.35 -7.80
C LEU A 236 9.67 1.91 -6.38
N VAL A 237 9.87 2.81 -5.41
CA VAL A 237 9.59 2.58 -3.99
C VAL A 237 8.67 3.69 -3.49
N THR A 238 7.61 3.34 -2.77
CA THR A 238 6.71 4.33 -2.12
C THR A 238 6.39 3.93 -0.69
N ASP A 239 6.45 4.90 0.21
CA ASP A 239 6.18 4.75 1.64
C ASP A 239 4.80 5.36 1.96
N PRO A 240 3.79 4.54 2.30
CA PRO A 240 2.43 5.00 2.61
C PRO A 240 2.27 5.48 4.07
N ARG A 241 3.26 5.24 4.94
CA ARG A 241 3.15 5.48 6.39
C ARG A 241 3.09 6.97 6.70
N SER A 242 2.67 7.31 7.92
CA SER A 242 2.52 8.72 8.35
C SER A 242 1.62 9.52 7.39
N GLU A 243 1.65 10.86 7.39
CA GLU A 243 0.71 11.64 6.55
C GLU A 243 0.86 11.39 5.05
N GLY A 244 2.09 11.23 4.57
CA GLY A 244 2.40 11.01 3.15
C GLY A 244 3.80 10.43 2.94
N GLY A 245 4.25 9.58 3.87
CA GLY A 245 5.55 8.93 3.92
C GLY A 245 6.28 9.19 5.25
N ALA A 246 7.10 8.23 5.68
CA ALA A 246 7.97 8.32 6.86
C ALA A 246 9.47 8.22 6.48
N PHE A 247 9.83 8.82 5.34
CA PHE A 247 11.20 8.91 4.83
C PHE A 247 11.88 7.56 4.60
N TYR A 248 11.12 6.46 4.50
CA TYR A 248 11.64 5.10 4.38
C TYR A 248 12.59 4.72 5.54
N LEU A 249 12.47 5.42 6.67
CA LEU A 249 13.18 5.11 7.90
C LEU A 249 12.26 4.31 8.80
N GLY A 250 12.84 3.41 9.58
CA GLY A 250 12.12 2.55 10.50
C GLY A 250 13.08 1.87 11.45
N ASP A 251 12.68 0.72 11.97
CA ASP A 251 13.65 -0.16 12.61
C ASP A 251 14.50 -0.90 11.56
N SER A 252 15.47 -1.67 12.05
CA SER A 252 16.38 -2.42 11.18
C SER A 252 15.66 -3.44 10.30
N GLU A 253 14.53 -4.00 10.74
CA GLU A 253 13.76 -4.94 9.92
C GLU A 253 13.17 -4.20 8.73
N PHE A 254 12.50 -3.06 8.98
CA PHE A 254 11.90 -2.25 7.94
C PHE A 254 12.92 -1.80 6.87
N GLU A 255 14.06 -1.26 7.30
CA GLU A 255 15.09 -0.77 6.38
C GLU A 255 15.77 -1.92 5.60
N GLN A 256 15.92 -3.09 6.23
CA GLN A 256 16.53 -4.26 5.61
C GLN A 256 15.64 -4.85 4.52
N MET A 257 14.31 -4.89 4.69
CA MET A 257 13.39 -5.39 3.66
C MET A 257 13.58 -4.69 2.30
N ILE A 258 13.75 -3.37 2.30
CA ILE A 258 13.95 -2.60 1.07
C ILE A 258 15.33 -2.92 0.47
N THR A 259 16.35 -3.01 1.32
CA THR A 259 17.73 -3.34 0.93
C THR A 259 17.83 -4.74 0.32
N ASP A 260 17.16 -5.71 0.92
CA ASP A 260 17.09 -7.10 0.47
C ASP A 260 16.39 -7.17 -0.88
N TYR A 261 15.23 -6.52 -1.04
CA TYR A 261 14.53 -6.49 -2.33
C TYR A 261 15.41 -5.93 -3.46
N VAL A 262 16.13 -4.83 -3.22
CA VAL A 262 17.04 -4.25 -4.23
C VAL A 262 18.20 -5.21 -4.54
N THR A 263 18.75 -5.86 -3.52
CA THR A 263 19.84 -6.83 -3.67
C THR A 263 19.40 -8.05 -4.48
N ASP A 264 18.22 -8.59 -4.18
CA ASP A 264 17.62 -9.70 -4.93
C ASP A 264 17.40 -9.34 -6.40
N LYS A 265 17.03 -8.09 -6.71
CA LYS A 265 16.86 -7.64 -8.10
C LYS A 265 18.19 -7.39 -8.82
N LEU A 266 19.25 -6.97 -8.11
CA LEU A 266 20.60 -6.94 -8.67
C LEU A 266 21.05 -8.35 -9.06
N ASP A 267 20.88 -9.31 -8.15
CA ASP A 267 21.22 -10.72 -8.37
C ASP A 267 20.40 -11.34 -9.51
N GLU A 268 19.09 -11.03 -9.59
CA GLU A 268 18.21 -11.46 -10.69
C GLU A 268 18.69 -10.96 -12.07
N LEU A 269 19.26 -9.75 -12.12
CA LEU A 269 19.79 -9.13 -13.33
C LEU A 269 21.25 -9.50 -13.61
N GLY A 270 21.95 -10.12 -12.65
CA GLY A 270 23.39 -10.38 -12.73
C GLY A 270 24.23 -9.10 -12.67
N LEU A 271 23.73 -8.06 -11.99
CA LEU A 271 24.39 -6.77 -11.81
C LEU A 271 25.07 -6.67 -10.44
N THR A 272 26.05 -5.78 -10.35
CA THR A 272 26.78 -5.48 -9.12
C THR A 272 26.30 -4.19 -8.46
N LYS A 273 26.70 -3.95 -7.20
CA LYS A 273 26.38 -2.71 -6.47
C LYS A 273 26.94 -1.45 -7.15
N ASP A 274 28.04 -1.57 -7.91
CA ASP A 274 28.61 -0.46 -8.69
C ASP A 274 27.71 -0.03 -9.86
N GLU A 275 26.74 -0.87 -10.23
CA GLU A 275 25.77 -0.66 -11.30
C GLU A 275 24.38 -0.26 -10.76
N LEU A 276 24.29 0.06 -9.47
CA LEU A 276 23.10 0.56 -8.80
C LEU A 276 23.07 2.09 -8.81
N VAL A 277 21.94 2.66 -9.22
CA VAL A 277 21.69 4.11 -9.11
C VAL A 277 20.48 4.34 -8.21
N LEU A 278 20.69 5.00 -7.07
CA LEU A 278 19.60 5.43 -6.19
C LEU A 278 19.27 6.91 -6.45
N SER A 279 17.99 7.21 -6.62
CA SER A 279 17.45 8.54 -6.89
C SER A 279 16.10 8.74 -6.19
N GLY A 280 15.64 9.97 -6.06
CA GLY A 280 14.33 10.25 -5.47
C GLY A 280 14.00 11.73 -5.46
N ALA A 281 12.73 12.04 -5.22
CA ALA A 281 12.24 13.42 -5.08
C ALA A 281 11.96 13.76 -3.62
N SER A 282 12.29 14.99 -3.20
CA SER A 282 11.98 15.58 -1.88
C SER A 282 12.36 14.73 -0.66
N MET A 283 11.51 13.79 -0.24
CA MET A 283 11.81 12.82 0.83
C MET A 283 12.75 11.72 0.39
N GLY A 284 12.67 11.29 -0.87
CA GLY A 284 13.49 10.21 -1.43
C GLY A 284 15.01 10.38 -1.26
N PRO A 285 15.59 11.59 -1.40
CA PRO A 285 17.00 11.85 -1.13
C PRO A 285 17.48 11.51 0.28
N SER A 286 16.63 11.55 1.31
CA SER A 286 17.02 11.24 2.70
C SER A 286 17.40 9.76 2.89
N VAL A 287 16.79 8.87 2.10
CA VAL A 287 17.10 7.43 2.09
C VAL A 287 18.46 7.16 1.51
N ARG A 288 18.89 7.98 0.55
CA ARG A 288 20.17 7.83 -0.15
C ARG A 288 21.32 7.80 0.84
N SER A 289 21.30 8.63 1.88
CA SER A 289 22.37 8.64 2.89
C SER A 289 22.40 7.36 3.73
N THR A 290 21.25 6.81 4.10
CA THR A 290 21.15 5.60 4.93
C THR A 290 21.46 4.35 4.11
N MET A 291 20.87 4.21 2.93
CA MET A 291 21.15 3.08 2.05
C MET A 291 22.57 3.11 1.48
N ALA A 292 23.13 4.28 1.13
CA ALA A 292 24.53 4.34 0.70
C ALA A 292 25.53 4.00 1.83
N GLN A 293 25.12 4.04 3.11
CA GLN A 293 25.93 3.52 4.20
C GLN A 293 25.88 1.98 4.25
N SER A 294 24.70 1.39 4.03
CA SER A 294 24.50 -0.07 3.91
C SER A 294 25.13 -0.66 2.64
N PHE A 295 25.18 0.11 1.55
CA PHE A 295 25.84 -0.19 0.28
C PHE A 295 27.15 0.61 0.18
N HIS A 296 28.19 0.21 0.91
CA HIS A 296 29.49 0.88 0.90
C HIS A 296 30.00 1.15 -0.55
N HIS A 297 30.22 2.43 -0.84
CA HIS A 297 30.60 3.07 -2.13
C HIS A 297 29.54 3.11 -3.23
N MET A 298 28.89 4.28 -3.38
CA MET A 298 28.06 4.59 -4.54
C MET A 298 28.36 6.00 -5.06
N HIS A 299 28.61 6.13 -6.37
CA HIS A 299 28.89 7.41 -7.02
C HIS A 299 27.65 8.31 -7.04
N CYS A 300 27.76 9.46 -6.39
CA CYS A 300 26.67 10.43 -6.31
C CYS A 300 26.64 11.38 -7.51
N PHE A 301 25.69 11.22 -8.43
CA PHE A 301 25.29 12.33 -9.30
C PHE A 301 24.17 13.16 -8.65
N LEU A 302 24.35 14.47 -8.69
CA LEU A 302 23.38 15.53 -8.39
C LEU A 302 22.98 16.14 -9.72
N GLN A 303 21.70 16.16 -10.06
CA GLN A 303 21.14 17.16 -10.98
C GLN A 303 20.10 17.97 -10.22
N SER A 304 20.56 18.94 -9.43
CA SER A 304 19.90 20.24 -9.45
C SER A 304 20.27 20.83 -10.81
N HIS A 305 19.30 21.11 -11.67
CA HIS A 305 19.28 22.11 -12.75
C HIS A 305 17.94 21.92 -13.46
N LEU A 306 16.90 22.56 -12.92
CA LEU A 306 15.68 22.83 -13.67
C LEU A 306 16.05 23.79 -14.80
N PRO A 307 15.77 23.49 -16.09
CA PRO A 307 15.74 24.53 -17.10
C PRO A 307 14.54 25.43 -16.80
N THR A 308 14.82 26.70 -16.53
CA THR A 308 13.85 27.78 -16.69
C THR A 308 13.32 27.74 -18.11
N TRP A 309 12.06 27.37 -18.29
CA TRP A 309 11.34 27.61 -19.53
C TRP A 309 10.82 29.05 -19.49
N GLU A 310 11.62 29.99 -19.99
CA GLU A 310 11.12 31.28 -20.47
C GLU A 310 10.57 31.11 -21.90
N MET A 311 9.24 31.10 -22.02
CA MET A 311 8.40 31.96 -22.88
C MET A 311 6.96 31.47 -22.86
#